data_AF-A0A8T3SLR2-F1
#
_entry.id   AF-A0A8T3SLR2-F1
#
_cell.length_a   1.000
_cell.length_b   1.000
_cell.length_c   1.000
_cell.angle_alpha   90.00
_cell.angle_beta   90.00
_cell.angle_gamma   90.00
#
_symmetry.space_group_name_H-M   'P 1'
#
loop_
_entity.id
_entity.type
_entity.pdbx_description
1 polymer ?
#
loop_
_entity_poly.entity_id
_entity_poly.type
_entity_poly.pdbx_seq_one_letter_code
_entity_poly.pdbx_strand_id
1 'polypeptide(L)'
;RKRLACLVIDDPLSVALGNEPVRADGLVVGRVTSGGYGFAVERSIAYAYLPPSLVTMGQRGEVEIFGEWVGCVVSAEPLFDPSGARIKA
;
A
#
# COMPACT_ATOMS: atom_id res chain seq x y z
N ARG A 1 -6.02 8.10 -16.41
CA ARG A 1 -4.64 8.24 -15.88
C ARG A 1 -4.58 7.59 -14.52
N LYS A 2 -3.56 6.76 -14.19
CA LYS A 2 -3.42 6.13 -12.87
C LYS A 2 -2.82 7.11 -11.85
N ARG A 3 -3.05 6.87 -10.55
CA ARG A 3 -2.46 7.62 -9.43
C ARG A 3 -1.69 6.66 -8.52
N LEU A 4 -0.57 7.13 -8.00
CA LEU A 4 0.20 6.39 -7.00
C LEU A 4 -0.54 6.47 -5.65
N ALA A 5 -0.59 5.36 -4.93
CA ALA A 5 -1.18 5.27 -3.60
C ALA A 5 -0.36 4.38 -2.68
N CYS A 6 -0.25 4.77 -1.41
CA CYS A 6 0.24 3.96 -0.30
C CYS A 6 -0.82 2.96 0.15
N LEU A 7 -0.41 1.71 0.29
CA LEU A 7 -1.18 0.59 0.76
C LEU A 7 -0.57 0.09 2.07
N VAL A 8 -1.39 -0.09 3.09
CA VAL A 8 -1.02 -0.82 4.30
C VAL A 8 -1.57 -2.23 4.17
N ILE A 9 -0.69 -3.23 4.24
CA ILE A 9 -1.05 -4.64 4.15
C ILE A 9 -1.50 -5.12 5.53
N ASP A 10 -2.61 -5.85 5.58
CA ASP A 10 -3.28 -6.25 6.82
C ASP A 10 -2.42 -7.19 7.67
N ASP A 11 -1.74 -8.15 7.03
CA ASP A 11 -0.75 -8.99 7.68
C ASP A 11 0.62 -8.30 7.68
N PRO A 12 1.15 -7.89 8.86
CA PRO A 12 2.44 -7.22 8.96
C PRO A 12 3.63 -8.10 8.55
N LEU A 13 3.47 -9.42 8.51
CA LEU A 13 4.52 -10.35 8.10
C LEU A 13 4.53 -10.61 6.59
N SER A 14 3.45 -10.28 5.89
CA SER A 14 3.37 -10.36 4.44
C SER A 14 3.94 -9.09 3.82
N VAL A 15 5.19 -9.17 3.34
CA VAL A 15 5.94 -8.02 2.83
C VAL A 15 6.06 -8.08 1.31
N ALA A 16 5.49 -7.08 0.63
CA ALA A 16 5.70 -6.87 -0.80
C ALA A 16 7.13 -6.34 -1.06
N LEU A 17 7.75 -6.81 -2.14
CA LEU A 17 9.10 -6.48 -2.58
C LEU A 17 9.11 -5.67 -3.89
N GLY A 18 8.06 -5.79 -4.71
CA GLY A 18 7.89 -5.09 -5.97
C GLY A 18 7.32 -5.98 -7.08
N ASN A 19 6.51 -5.37 -7.96
CA ASN A 19 5.77 -5.99 -9.07
C ASN A 19 4.62 -6.94 -8.70
N GLU A 20 4.33 -7.15 -7.41
CA GLU A 20 3.15 -7.91 -6.99
C GLU A 20 1.88 -7.30 -7.59
N PRO A 21 0.96 -8.12 -8.12
CA PRO A 21 -0.31 -7.62 -8.62
C PRO A 21 -1.18 -7.11 -7.47
N VAL A 22 -1.91 -6.02 -7.74
CA VAL A 22 -2.90 -5.46 -6.82
C VAL A 22 -4.29 -5.61 -7.44
N ARG A 23 -5.23 -6.19 -6.69
CA ARG A 23 -6.62 -6.35 -7.13
C ARG A 23 -7.61 -5.64 -6.23
N ALA A 24 -8.74 -5.28 -6.81
CA ALA A 24 -9.93 -4.79 -6.11
C ALA A 24 -11.14 -5.48 -6.72
N ASP A 25 -12.08 -5.94 -5.89
CA ASP A 25 -13.27 -6.68 -6.32
C ASP A 25 -12.94 -7.86 -7.27
N GLY A 26 -11.86 -8.59 -6.96
CA GLY A 26 -11.38 -9.73 -7.74
C GLY A 26 -10.66 -9.39 -9.06
N LEU A 27 -10.57 -8.12 -9.44
CA LEU A 27 -9.94 -7.68 -10.70
C LEU A 27 -8.56 -7.06 -10.45
N VAL A 28 -7.56 -7.48 -11.20
CA VAL A 28 -6.21 -6.87 -11.15
C VAL A 28 -6.26 -5.46 -11.73
N VAL A 29 -5.96 -4.47 -10.90
CA VAL A 29 -6.08 -3.03 -11.22
C VAL A 29 -4.73 -2.32 -11.24
N GLY A 30 -3.70 -2.92 -10.66
CA GLY A 30 -2.37 -2.33 -10.56
C GLY A 30 -1.30 -3.36 -10.24
N ARG A 31 -0.11 -2.84 -9.99
CA ARG A 31 1.02 -3.59 -9.46
C ARG A 31 1.79 -2.74 -8.47
N VAL A 32 2.40 -3.38 -7.50
CA VAL A 32 3.30 -2.74 -6.54
C VAL A 32 4.53 -2.20 -7.28
N THR A 33 4.88 -0.96 -6.99
CA THR A 33 6.13 -0.33 -7.46
C THR A 33 7.27 -0.57 -6.46
N SER A 34 6.96 -0.45 -5.17
CA SER A 34 7.90 -0.61 -4.07
C SER A 34 7.13 -1.08 -2.85
N GLY A 35 7.75 -1.94 -2.04
CA GLY A 35 7.20 -2.37 -0.76
C GLY A 35 8.29 -2.60 0.27
N GLY A 36 7.88 -2.84 1.51
CA GLY A 36 8.78 -3.12 2.61
C GLY A 36 8.08 -3.05 3.97
N TYR A 37 8.82 -3.41 5.02
CA TYR A 37 8.34 -3.27 6.38
C TYR A 37 8.76 -1.92 6.98
N GLY A 38 7.79 -1.10 7.36
CA GLY A 38 8.02 0.19 8.00
C GLY A 38 8.21 0.02 9.51
N PHE A 39 9.44 -0.20 9.97
CA PHE A 39 9.73 -0.42 11.39
C PHE A 39 9.24 0.69 12.33
N ALA A 40 9.26 1.95 11.89
CA ALA A 40 8.78 3.08 12.71
C ALA A 40 7.25 3.11 12.91
N VAL A 41 6.50 2.44 12.03
CA VAL A 41 5.03 2.39 12.08
C VAL A 41 4.50 0.97 12.34
N GLU A 42 5.39 -0.02 12.40
CA GLU A 42 5.10 -1.45 12.60
C GLU A 42 4.08 -2.00 11.60
N ARG A 43 4.24 -1.65 10.31
CA ARG A 43 3.35 -2.08 9.22
C ARG A 43 4.12 -2.61 8.03
N SER A 44 3.52 -3.57 7.33
CA SER A 44 3.88 -3.88 5.95
C SER A 44 3.24 -2.85 5.02
N ILE A 45 4.06 -2.25 4.15
CA ILE A 45 3.69 -1.11 3.31
C ILE A 45 4.03 -1.44 1.86
N ALA A 46 3.13 -1.05 0.96
CA ALA A 46 3.38 -1.10 -0.48
C ALA A 46 2.90 0.20 -1.13
N TYR A 47 3.48 0.51 -2.29
CA TYR A 47 3.04 1.60 -3.15
C TYR A 47 2.63 1.02 -4.50
N ALA A 48 1.53 1.50 -5.07
CA ALA A 48 1.04 1.00 -6.36
C ALA A 48 0.33 2.09 -7.17
N TYR A 49 0.39 1.99 -8.50
CA TYR A 49 -0.43 2.82 -9.39
C TYR A 49 -1.80 2.18 -9.60
N LEU A 50 -2.85 2.86 -9.14
CA LEU A 50 -4.24 2.42 -9.21
C LEU A 50 -5.10 3.38 -10.06
N PRO A 51 -6.26 2.93 -10.58
CA PRO A 51 -7.29 3.81 -11.11
C PRO A 51 -7.67 4.91 -10.09
N PRO A 52 -7.98 6.15 -10.52
CA PRO A 52 -8.33 7.24 -9.61
C PRO A 52 -9.54 6.96 -8.71
N SER A 53 -10.46 6.11 -9.15
CA SER A 53 -11.61 5.68 -8.34
C SER A 53 -11.22 4.79 -7.16
N LEU A 54 -10.01 4.22 -7.16
CA LEU A 54 -9.53 3.26 -6.16
C LEU A 54 -8.41 3.82 -5.27
N VAL A 55 -8.13 5.12 -5.30
CA VAL A 55 -7.11 5.75 -4.43
C VAL A 55 -7.71 6.55 -3.28
N THR A 56 -9.00 6.35 -2.99
CA THR A 56 -9.66 6.98 -1.85
C THR A 56 -9.17 6.33 -0.55
N MET A 57 -8.87 7.13 0.47
CA MET A 57 -8.45 6.57 1.76
C MET A 57 -9.51 5.61 2.32
N GLY A 58 -9.06 4.50 2.89
CA GLY A 58 -9.95 3.43 3.36
C GLY A 58 -10.41 2.48 2.26
N GLN A 59 -10.14 2.76 0.98
CA GLN A 59 -10.42 1.81 -0.11
C GLN A 59 -9.68 0.49 0.15
N ARG A 60 -10.42 -0.61 0.08
CA ARG A 60 -9.90 -1.96 0.27
C ARG A 60 -9.47 -2.57 -1.06
N GLY A 61 -8.50 -3.46 -0.96
CA GLY A 61 -8.01 -4.29 -2.05
C GLY A 61 -7.18 -5.44 -1.50
N GLU A 62 -6.49 -6.14 -2.38
CA GLU A 62 -5.59 -7.23 -2.03
C GLU A 62 -4.31 -7.14 -2.86
N VAL A 63 -3.19 -7.53 -2.27
CA VAL A 63 -1.89 -7.69 -2.92
C VAL A 63 -1.54 -9.17 -2.92
N GLU A 64 -1.14 -9.72 -4.06
CA GLU A 64 -0.67 -11.11 -4.12
C GLU A 64 0.78 -11.20 -3.64
N ILE A 65 1.02 -11.88 -2.53
CA ILE A 65 2.33 -12.04 -1.92
C ILE A 65 2.62 -13.53 -1.83
N PHE A 66 3.62 -14.00 -2.58
CA PHE A 66 3.99 -15.42 -2.67
C PHE A 66 2.83 -16.39 -2.99
N GLY A 67 1.89 -15.97 -3.84
CA GLY A 67 0.74 -16.77 -4.29
C GLY A 67 -0.50 -16.63 -3.42
N GLU A 68 -0.43 -15.89 -2.31
CA GLU A 68 -1.54 -15.62 -1.41
C GLU A 68 -2.06 -14.20 -1.60
N TRP A 69 -3.37 -14.03 -1.68
CA TRP A 69 -3.99 -12.71 -1.73
C TRP A 69 -4.16 -12.15 -0.32
N VAL A 70 -3.37 -11.14 0.01
CA VAL A 70 -3.38 -10.52 1.33
C VAL A 70 -4.12 -9.20 1.26
N GLY A 71 -5.07 -9.00 2.17
CA GLY A 71 -5.84 -7.76 2.25
C GLY A 71 -4.95 -6.53 2.48
N CYS A 72 -5.35 -5.40 1.91
CA CYS A 72 -4.72 -4.11 2.14
C CYS A 72 -5.75 -2.97 2.15
N VAL A 73 -5.31 -1.82 2.65
CA VAL A 73 -6.10 -0.58 2.63
C VAL A 73 -5.28 0.59 2.12
N VAL A 74 -5.89 1.43 1.28
CA VAL A 74 -5.31 2.71 0.88
C VAL A 74 -5.22 3.62 2.09
N SER A 75 -4.01 4.10 2.40
CA SER A 75 -3.71 4.90 3.58
C SER A 75 -3.32 6.33 3.24
N ALA A 76 -3.40 7.20 4.23
CA ALA A 76 -2.83 8.54 4.18
C ALA A 76 -1.30 8.48 4.04
N GLU A 77 -0.74 9.49 3.41
CA GLU A 77 0.71 9.68 3.30
C GLU A 77 1.13 11.05 3.88
N PRO A 78 2.30 11.15 4.52
CA PRO A 78 3.19 10.04 4.88
C PRO A 78 2.65 9.27 6.10
N LEU A 79 3.01 7.99 6.23
CA LEU A 79 2.60 7.17 7.38
C LEU A 79 3.26 7.58 8.70
N PHE A 80 4.39 8.29 8.62
CA PHE A 80 5.19 8.69 9.76
C PHE A 80 5.43 10.20 9.74
N ASP A 81 5.25 10.84 10.89
CA ASP A 81 5.33 12.30 11.09
C ASP A 81 4.64 13.12 9.96
N PRO A 82 3.31 13.02 9.80
CA PRO A 82 2.58 13.77 8.78
C PRO A 82 2.76 15.29 8.87
N SER A 83 3.02 15.82 10.07
CA SER A 83 3.31 17.24 10.31
C SER A 83 4.71 17.68 9.87
N GLY A 84 5.63 16.73 9.68
CA GLY A 84 7.06 16.99 9.50
C GLY A 84 7.71 17.68 10.70
N ALA A 85 7.17 17.50 11.91
CA ALA A 85 7.61 18.22 13.09
C ALA A 85 9.04 17.87 13.48
N ARG A 86 9.50 16.64 13.19
CA ARG A 86 10.86 16.18 13.53
C ARG A 86 11.94 16.75 12.62
N ILE A 87 11.58 17.18 11.41
CA ILE A 87 12.52 17.77 10.44
C ILE A 87 12.60 19.30 10.60
N LYS A 88 11.50 19.94 11.01
CA LYS A 88 11.41 21.41 11.12
C LYS A 88 12.07 22.00 12.37
N ALA A 89 12.42 21.16 13.35
CA ALA A 89 13.00 21.57 14.63
C ALA A 89 14.48 21.99 14.50
#